data_AF-U6RG76-F1
#
_entry.id   AF-U6RG76-F1
#
_cell.length_a   1.000
_cell.length_b   1.000
_cell.length_c   1.000
_cell.angle_alpha   90.00
_cell.angle_beta   90.00
_cell.angle_gamma   90.00
#
_symmetry.space_group_name_H-M   'P 1'
#
loop_
_entity.id
_entity.type
_entity.pdbx_description
1 polymer ?
#
loop_
_entity_poly.entity_id
_entity_poly.type
_entity_poly.pdbx_seq_one_letter_code
_entity_poly.pdbx_strand_id
1 'polypeptide(L)'
;MKKILFFIFLTMYSIYTFAQLTEGRYKILSVKGFRNEKTVYDNFFKDSVAFVRVTPQLINIVVSGYSVLTYYVEKPTLIKGNYIYKAKEIQSTSNATLLFRRDEEYPQLDGGLLIVNRSENYADIFLISKEE
;
A
#
# COMPACT_ATOMS: atom_id res chain seq x y z
N MET A 1 34.02 -3.39 28.88
CA MET A 1 33.39 -2.63 27.77
C MET A 1 32.33 -3.48 27.04
N LYS A 2 31.25 -3.91 27.73
CA LYS A 2 30.16 -4.72 27.11
C LYS A 2 28.78 -4.04 27.13
N LYS A 3 28.62 -2.94 27.86
CA LYS A 3 27.32 -2.25 28.01
C LYS A 3 27.03 -1.18 26.95
N ILE A 4 28.07 -0.69 26.26
CA ILE A 4 27.92 0.36 25.22
C ILE A 4 27.40 -0.22 23.90
N LEU A 5 27.81 -1.45 23.53
CA LEU A 5 27.32 -2.10 22.31
C LEU A 5 25.81 -2.39 22.34
N PHE A 6 25.25 -2.65 23.52
CA PHE A 6 23.83 -2.98 23.67
C PHE A 6 22.91 -1.76 23.43
N PHE A 7 23.38 -0.57 23.81
CA PHE A 7 22.64 0.68 23.56
C PHE A 7 22.64 1.08 22.08
N ILE A 8 23.73 0.81 21.35
CA ILE A 8 23.79 1.05 19.90
C ILE A 8 22.90 0.05 19.14
N PHE A 9 22.76 -1.17 19.66
CA PHE A 9 21.85 -2.17 19.08
C PHE A 9 20.37 -1.81 19.29
N LEU A 10 19.99 -1.27 20.47
CA LEU A 10 18.61 -0.85 20.73
C LEU A 10 18.20 0.42 19.96
N THR A 11 19.12 1.35 19.70
CA THR A 11 18.81 2.56 18.91
C THR A 11 18.81 2.29 17.40
N MET A 12 19.51 1.25 16.92
CA MET A 12 19.40 0.81 15.52
C MET A 12 18.07 0.11 15.23
N TYR A 13 17.43 -0.52 16.23
CA TYR A 13 16.08 -1.09 16.07
C TYR A 13 14.96 -0.03 16.09
N SER A 14 15.18 1.16 16.68
CA SER A 14 14.14 2.19 16.78
C SER A 14 13.98 3.05 15.52
N ILE A 15 14.76 2.80 14.46
CA ILE A 15 14.66 3.52 13.18
C ILE A 15 13.80 2.73 12.16
N TYR A 16 13.44 1.47 12.45
CA TYR A 16 12.75 0.60 11.49
C TYR A 16 11.22 0.55 11.60
N THR A 17 10.59 1.32 12.49
CA THR A 17 9.11 1.34 12.62
C THR A 17 8.51 2.63 12.08
N PHE A 18 8.83 2.97 10.85
CA PHE A 18 8.05 3.87 10.01
C PHE A 18 7.89 3.21 8.64
N ALA A 19 7.17 2.09 8.60
CA ALA A 19 7.09 1.28 7.39
C ALA A 19 6.07 1.87 6.40
N GLN A 20 6.57 2.77 5.54
CA GLN A 20 6.01 3.05 4.21
C GLN A 20 5.78 1.72 3.43
N LEU A 21 5.05 1.76 2.30
CA LEU A 21 5.02 0.61 1.38
C LEU A 21 6.45 0.32 0.95
N THR A 22 6.98 -0.80 1.42
CA THR A 22 8.32 -1.23 1.07
C THR A 22 8.31 -1.94 -0.27
N GLU A 23 9.44 -1.90 -0.97
CA GLU A 23 9.61 -2.65 -2.21
C GLU A 23 9.31 -4.13 -2.01
N GLY A 24 8.61 -4.72 -2.98
CA GLY A 24 8.21 -6.12 -2.92
C GLY A 24 6.85 -6.38 -3.55
N ARG A 25 6.32 -7.57 -3.27
CA ARG A 25 5.03 -8.03 -3.75
C ARG A 25 4.09 -8.25 -2.58
N TYR A 26 2.84 -7.86 -2.74
CA TYR A 26 1.79 -7.99 -1.74
C TYR A 26 0.60 -8.70 -2.37
N LYS A 27 0.07 -9.73 -1.72
CA LYS A 27 -1.22 -10.33 -2.06
C LYS A 27 -2.33 -9.31 -1.81
N ILE A 28 -3.33 -9.27 -2.69
CA ILE A 28 -4.59 -8.55 -2.43
C ILE A 28 -5.58 -9.58 -1.92
N LEU A 29 -6.03 -9.43 -0.67
CA LEU A 29 -7.00 -10.32 -0.03
C LEU A 29 -8.43 -9.95 -0.44
N SER A 30 -8.71 -8.65 -0.52
CA SER A 30 -9.99 -8.12 -0.96
C SER A 30 -9.87 -6.72 -1.55
N VAL A 31 -10.89 -6.31 -2.31
CA VAL A 31 -11.05 -4.96 -2.81
C VAL A 31 -12.49 -4.49 -2.65
N LYS A 32 -12.67 -3.24 -2.24
CA LYS A 32 -13.95 -2.54 -2.23
C LYS A 32 -13.87 -1.27 -3.04
N GLY A 33 -14.73 -1.14 -4.04
CA GLY A 33 -14.86 0.06 -4.86
C GLY A 33 -15.97 0.97 -4.37
N PHE A 34 -15.70 2.27 -4.28
CA PHE A 34 -16.66 3.29 -3.89
C PHE A 34 -16.83 4.30 -5.02
N ARG A 35 -18.08 4.68 -5.28
CA ARG A 35 -18.43 5.80 -6.14
C ARG A 35 -19.55 6.62 -5.52
N ASN A 36 -19.36 7.93 -5.37
CA ASN A 36 -20.33 8.82 -4.72
C ASN A 36 -20.81 8.25 -3.37
N GLU A 37 -19.86 7.86 -2.51
CA GLU A 37 -20.09 7.26 -1.18
C GLU A 37 -20.86 5.93 -1.17
N LYS A 38 -21.15 5.35 -2.34
CA LYS A 38 -21.81 4.04 -2.47
C LYS A 38 -20.81 2.97 -2.86
N THR A 39 -20.91 1.80 -2.24
CA THR A 39 -20.14 0.63 -2.67
C THR A 39 -20.65 0.17 -4.03
N VAL A 40 -19.74 0.07 -5.00
CA VAL A 40 -20.03 -0.38 -6.38
C VAL A 40 -19.66 -1.85 -6.56
N TYR A 41 -18.61 -2.29 -5.87
CA TYR A 41 -18.19 -3.69 -5.85
C TYR A 41 -17.44 -4.00 -4.55
N ASP A 42 -17.48 -5.27 -4.15
CA ASP A 42 -16.81 -5.82 -2.96
C ASP A 42 -16.41 -7.26 -3.28
N ASN A 43 -15.12 -7.50 -3.47
CA ASN A 43 -14.60 -8.78 -3.95
C ASN A 43 -13.51 -9.31 -3.02
N PHE A 44 -13.50 -10.63 -2.83
CA PHE A 44 -12.42 -11.36 -2.19
C PHE A 44 -11.64 -12.14 -3.26
N PHE A 45 -10.32 -12.22 -3.09
CA PHE A 45 -9.46 -12.92 -4.02
C PHE A 45 -8.86 -14.16 -3.37
N LYS A 46 -8.71 -15.22 -4.18
CA LYS A 46 -7.87 -16.35 -3.82
C LYS A 46 -6.40 -15.95 -3.97
N ASP A 47 -5.53 -16.69 -3.29
CA ASP A 47 -4.09 -16.52 -3.39
C ASP A 47 -3.60 -16.48 -4.84
N SER A 48 -2.63 -15.60 -5.10
CA SER A 48 -2.00 -15.38 -6.40
C SER A 48 -2.90 -14.85 -7.52
N VAL A 49 -4.19 -14.63 -7.29
CA VAL A 49 -5.11 -14.05 -8.29
C VAL A 49 -4.91 -12.54 -8.42
N ALA A 50 -4.71 -11.84 -7.31
CA ALA A 50 -4.55 -10.40 -7.28
C ALA A 50 -3.36 -10.01 -6.39
N PHE A 51 -2.53 -9.07 -6.86
CA PHE A 51 -1.35 -8.61 -6.13
C PHE A 51 -1.01 -7.16 -6.43
N VAL A 52 -0.32 -6.52 -5.48
CA VAL A 52 0.35 -5.25 -5.64
C VAL A 52 1.85 -5.48 -5.75
N ARG A 53 2.51 -4.91 -6.74
CA ARG A 53 3.98 -4.85 -6.82
C ARG A 53 4.44 -3.41 -6.62
N VAL A 54 5.30 -3.23 -5.63
CA VAL A 54 5.87 -1.93 -5.25
C VAL A 54 7.33 -1.91 -5.64
N THR A 55 7.75 -0.85 -6.32
CA THR A 55 9.14 -0.47 -6.56
C THR A 55 9.36 0.96 -6.05
N PRO A 56 10.60 1.50 -6.04
CA PRO A 56 10.84 2.86 -5.56
C PRO A 56 10.05 3.98 -6.27
N GLN A 57 9.57 3.73 -7.50
CA GLN A 57 8.87 4.73 -8.32
C GLN A 57 7.52 4.24 -8.85
N LEU A 58 7.20 2.95 -8.71
CA LEU A 58 6.01 2.36 -9.31
C LEU A 58 5.21 1.55 -8.30
N ILE A 59 3.88 1.69 -8.38
CA ILE A 59 2.93 0.79 -7.73
C ILE A 59 2.07 0.17 -8.82
N ASN A 60 2.14 -1.15 -8.97
CA ASN A 60 1.35 -1.92 -9.93
C ASN A 60 0.30 -2.72 -9.17
N ILE A 61 -0.98 -2.51 -9.48
CA ILE A 61 -2.09 -3.29 -8.95
C ILE A 61 -2.55 -4.21 -10.07
N VAL A 62 -2.37 -5.51 -9.87
CA VAL A 62 -2.66 -6.55 -10.86
C VAL A 62 -3.78 -7.42 -10.33
N VAL A 63 -4.87 -7.52 -11.10
CA VAL A 63 -5.94 -8.49 -10.90
C VAL A 63 -5.98 -9.40 -12.13
N SER A 64 -5.55 -10.65 -11.95
CA SER A 64 -5.38 -11.63 -13.03
C SER A 64 -6.66 -11.75 -13.86
N GLY A 65 -6.52 -11.59 -15.18
CA GLY A 65 -7.61 -11.72 -16.14
C GLY A 65 -8.49 -10.47 -16.33
N TYR A 66 -8.25 -9.39 -15.58
CA TYR A 66 -9.13 -8.21 -15.63
C TYR A 66 -8.39 -6.90 -15.88
N SER A 67 -7.40 -6.56 -15.04
CA SER A 67 -6.84 -5.21 -15.06
C SER A 67 -5.46 -5.14 -14.44
N VAL A 68 -4.62 -4.27 -15.03
CA VAL A 68 -3.36 -3.80 -14.45
C VAL A 68 -3.44 -2.29 -14.37
N LEU A 69 -3.36 -1.76 -13.16
CA LEU A 69 -3.28 -0.32 -12.90
C LEU A 69 -1.86 -0.02 -12.46
N THR A 70 -1.19 0.88 -13.16
CA THR A 70 0.19 1.23 -12.84
C THR A 70 0.27 2.70 -12.51
N TYR A 71 0.88 3.01 -11.38
CA TYR A 71 1.05 4.37 -10.90
C TYR A 71 2.54 4.70 -10.81
N TYR A 72 2.95 5.80 -11.45
CA TYR A 72 4.18 6.48 -11.06
C TYR A 72 3.93 7.21 -9.75
N VAL A 73 4.78 7.02 -8.74
CA VAL A 73 4.60 7.60 -7.41
C VAL A 73 5.78 8.48 -7.02
N GLU A 74 5.47 9.61 -6.39
CA GLU A 74 6.45 10.43 -5.70
C GLU A 74 6.77 9.86 -4.31
N LYS A 75 7.84 10.37 -3.68
CA LYS A 75 8.19 10.02 -2.30
C LYS A 75 7.01 10.33 -1.37
N PRO A 76 6.59 9.39 -0.50
CA PRO A 76 5.41 9.59 0.33
C PRO A 76 5.61 10.64 1.43
N THR A 77 4.51 11.29 1.82
CA THR A 77 4.43 12.11 3.04
C THR A 77 3.63 11.37 4.11
N LEU A 78 4.10 11.38 5.35
CA LEU A 78 3.36 10.81 6.48
C LEU A 78 2.42 11.85 7.11
N ILE A 79 1.12 11.60 7.11
CA ILE A 79 0.11 12.46 7.74
C ILE A 79 -0.83 11.61 8.58
N LYS A 80 -0.87 11.86 9.90
CA LYS A 80 -1.79 11.19 10.86
C LYS A 80 -1.80 9.67 10.70
N GLY A 81 -0.63 9.03 10.59
CA GLY A 81 -0.50 7.57 10.44
C GLY A 81 -0.72 7.03 9.02
N ASN A 82 -0.94 7.89 8.01
CA ASN A 82 -1.11 7.48 6.63
C ASN A 82 0.07 7.93 5.78
N TYR A 83 0.63 7.02 4.99
CA TYR A 83 1.59 7.35 3.94
C TYR A 83 0.83 7.76 2.68
N ILE A 84 1.01 9.01 2.27
CA ILE A 84 0.30 9.59 1.12
C ILE A 84 1.28 9.73 -0.03
N TYR A 85 0.96 9.07 -1.14
CA TYR A 85 1.71 9.10 -2.38
C TYR A 85 0.92 9.93 -3.40
N LYS A 86 1.55 10.99 -3.91
CA LYS A 86 1.08 11.63 -5.15
C LYS A 86 1.42 10.70 -6.29
N ALA A 87 0.43 10.42 -7.13
CA ALA A 87 0.54 9.40 -8.15
C ALA A 87 0.02 9.88 -9.50
N LYS A 88 0.57 9.31 -10.57
CA LYS A 88 0.05 9.45 -11.93
C LYS A 88 -0.16 8.07 -12.53
N GLU A 89 -1.39 7.75 -12.89
CA GLU A 89 -1.72 6.50 -13.56
C GLU A 89 -1.11 6.50 -14.96
N ILE A 90 -0.35 5.47 -15.31
CA ILE A 90 0.39 5.42 -16.58
C ILE A 90 -0.57 5.29 -17.76
N GLN A 91 -1.60 4.46 -17.64
CA GLN A 91 -2.53 4.10 -18.71
C GLN A 91 -3.40 5.30 -19.14
N SER A 92 -3.93 6.04 -18.16
CA SER A 92 -4.86 7.16 -18.39
C SER A 92 -4.17 8.52 -18.32
N THR A 93 -2.93 8.59 -17.82
CA THR A 93 -2.21 9.81 -17.44
C THR A 93 -2.90 10.65 -16.35
N SER A 94 -3.97 10.13 -15.72
CA SER A 94 -4.70 10.86 -14.70
C SER A 94 -3.92 10.92 -13.38
N ASN A 95 -4.05 12.05 -12.69
CA ASN A 95 -3.53 12.17 -11.33
C ASN A 95 -4.38 11.32 -10.38
N ALA A 96 -3.72 10.68 -9.43
CA ALA A 96 -4.33 9.90 -8.36
C ALA A 96 -3.62 10.19 -7.04
N THR A 97 -4.27 9.84 -5.94
CA THR A 97 -3.64 9.81 -4.62
C THR A 97 -3.73 8.41 -4.07
N LEU A 98 -2.59 7.83 -3.72
CA LEU A 98 -2.53 6.56 -3.03
C LEU A 98 -2.30 6.81 -1.54
N LEU A 99 -3.07 6.17 -0.68
CA LEU A 99 -2.88 6.21 0.76
C LEU A 99 -2.62 4.80 1.26
N PHE A 100 -1.57 4.65 2.05
CA PHE A 100 -1.27 3.39 2.72
C PHE A 100 -1.31 3.56 4.23
N ARG A 101 -2.04 2.65 4.88
CA ARG A 101 -2.07 2.52 6.32
C ARG A 101 -1.81 1.06 6.68
N ARG A 102 -0.86 0.83 7.58
CA ARG A 102 -0.63 -0.50 8.13
C ARG A 102 -1.80 -0.91 9.03
N ASP A 103 -2.06 -2.20 9.10
CA ASP A 103 -2.93 -2.73 10.15
C ASP A 103 -2.29 -2.50 11.53
N GLU A 104 -2.99 -1.78 12.41
CA GLU A 104 -2.54 -1.50 13.79
C GLU A 104 -2.77 -2.69 14.73
N GLU A 105 -3.74 -3.55 14.43
CA GLU A 105 -4.06 -4.74 15.23
C GLU A 105 -3.06 -5.87 14.95
N TYR A 106 -2.51 -5.93 13.74
CA TYR A 106 -1.57 -6.97 13.32
C TYR A 106 -0.27 -6.40 12.73
N PRO A 107 0.54 -5.65 13.51
CA PRO A 107 1.74 -4.97 13.02
C PRO A 107 2.85 -5.93 12.56
N GLN A 108 2.77 -7.21 12.89
CA GLN A 108 3.68 -8.26 12.40
C GLN A 108 3.41 -8.64 10.94
N LEU A 109 2.19 -8.42 10.45
CA LEU A 109 1.89 -8.56 9.04
C LEU A 109 2.40 -7.30 8.36
N ASP A 110 3.30 -7.43 7.39
CA ASP A 110 3.70 -6.32 6.52
C ASP A 110 2.56 -6.08 5.50
N GLY A 111 1.40 -5.68 6.02
CA GLY A 111 0.14 -5.59 5.30
C GLY A 111 -0.72 -4.45 5.85
N GLY A 112 -1.82 -4.17 5.17
CA GLY A 112 -2.72 -3.10 5.57
C GLY A 112 -3.67 -2.67 4.47
N LEU A 113 -4.13 -1.43 4.58
CA LEU A 113 -5.07 -0.81 3.67
C LEU A 113 -4.34 0.06 2.67
N LEU A 114 -4.46 -0.28 1.38
CA LEU A 114 -4.08 0.59 0.27
C LEU A 114 -5.34 1.19 -0.33
N ILE A 115 -5.47 2.52 -0.26
CA ILE A 115 -6.58 3.27 -0.83
C ILE A 115 -6.08 3.99 -2.07
N VAL A 116 -6.78 3.84 -3.18
CA VAL A 116 -6.48 4.49 -4.46
C VAL A 116 -7.61 5.47 -4.78
N ASN A 117 -7.37 6.76 -4.57
CA ASN A 117 -8.30 7.81 -4.95
C ASN A 117 -7.99 8.26 -6.38
N ARG A 118 -8.86 7.94 -7.33
CA ARG A 118 -8.71 8.33 -8.74
C ARG A 118 -9.46 9.62 -9.09
N SER A 119 -10.44 10.00 -8.26
CA SER A 119 -11.17 11.26 -8.35
C SER A 119 -11.78 11.58 -6.99
N GLU A 120 -12.38 12.77 -6.85
CA GLU A 120 -13.12 13.15 -5.63
C GLU A 120 -14.25 12.18 -5.27
N ASN A 121 -14.80 11.50 -6.28
CA ASN A 121 -15.98 10.66 -6.15
C ASN A 121 -15.73 9.18 -6.38
N TYR A 122 -14.47 8.75 -6.57
CA TYR A 122 -14.15 7.36 -6.87
C TYR A 122 -12.86 6.91 -6.16
N ALA A 123 -12.98 5.83 -5.40
CA ALA A 123 -11.88 5.23 -4.65
C ALA A 123 -11.96 3.70 -4.64
N ASP A 124 -10.80 3.05 -4.71
CA ASP A 124 -10.66 1.62 -4.50
C ASP A 124 -9.89 1.37 -3.20
N ILE A 125 -10.40 0.51 -2.32
CA ILE A 125 -9.75 0.13 -1.06
C ILE A 125 -9.34 -1.32 -1.15
N PHE A 126 -8.04 -1.57 -1.06
CA PHE A 126 -7.43 -2.89 -1.11
C PHE A 126 -6.93 -3.28 0.28
N LEU A 127 -7.31 -4.48 0.72
CA LEU A 127 -6.65 -5.14 1.85
C LEU A 127 -5.48 -5.96 1.30
N ILE A 128 -4.26 -5.61 1.70
CA ILE A 128 -3.04 -6.21 1.16
C ILE A 128 -2.15 -6.83 2.25
N SER A 129 -1.38 -7.85 1.88
CA SER A 129 -0.44 -8.53 2.76
C SER A 129 0.83 -8.88 1.98
N LYS A 130 2.01 -8.51 2.47
CA LYS A 130 3.28 -8.78 1.79
C LYS A 130 3.54 -10.28 1.65
N GLU A 131 4.05 -10.66 0.50
CA GLU A 131 4.58 -12.01 0.24
C GLU A 131 5.99 -12.12 0.84
N GLU A 132 6.28 -13.24 1.50
CA GLU A 132 7.61 -13.58 2.03
C GLU A 132 8.66 -13.78 0.93
#